data_AF-A0A2V9NMZ6-F1
#
_entry.id   AF-A0A2V9NMZ6-F1
#
_cell.length_a   1.000
_cell.length_b   1.000
_cell.length_c   1.000
_cell.angle_alpha   90.00
_cell.angle_beta   90.00
_cell.angle_gamma   90.00
#
_symmetry.space_group_name_H-M   'P 1'
#
loop_
_entity.id
_entity.type
_entity.pdbx_description
1 polymer ?
#
loop_
_entity_poly.entity_id
_entity_poly.type
_entity_poly.pdbx_seq_one_letter_code
_entity_poly.pdbx_strand_id
1 'polypeptide(L)'
;MKLTLAAPALLIALSVAPAVAGSGNQAGNTPQEHISKQTRLDLVRAFNAELVYIRTPFPMGKKGLTLKHGELRPNGQELEQMMAMWGPAAKPGDRARISEIVIKEDRIHFEING
;
A
#
# COMPACT_ATOMS: atom_id res chain seq x y z
N MET A 1 5.47 14.00 -1.04
CA MET A 1 4.03 13.58 -0.91
C MET A 1 3.91 12.10 -0.52
N LYS A 2 2.95 11.67 0.32
CA LYS A 2 3.01 10.38 1.06
C LYS A 2 2.05 9.29 0.52
N LEU A 3 2.57 8.13 0.12
CA LEU A 3 1.78 6.93 -0.23
C LEU A 3 2.08 5.81 0.77
N THR A 4 1.06 5.10 1.27
CA THR A 4 1.23 3.99 2.22
C THR A 4 0.64 2.70 1.63
N LEU A 5 1.39 1.60 1.59
CA LEU A 5 0.91 0.29 1.14
C LEU A 5 0.88 -0.72 2.29
N ALA A 6 -0.23 -1.46 2.43
CA ALA A 6 -0.32 -2.66 3.25
C ALA A 6 -0.23 -3.91 2.36
N ALA A 7 0.63 -4.86 2.73
CA ALA A 7 0.94 -6.04 1.94
C ALA A 7 -0.25 -7.03 1.86
N PRO A 8 -0.61 -7.56 0.68
CA PRO A 8 -1.48 -8.73 0.58
C PRO A 8 -0.64 -10.00 0.40
N ALA A 9 -0.88 -11.01 1.24
CA ALA A 9 -0.36 -12.36 1.06
C ALA A 9 -1.12 -13.04 -0.09
N LEU A 10 -0.37 -13.59 -1.06
CA LEU A 10 -0.91 -14.40 -2.14
C LEU A 10 -0.68 -15.88 -1.79
N LEU A 11 -1.76 -16.67 -1.66
CA LEU A 11 -1.69 -18.11 -1.46
C LEU A 11 -2.60 -18.82 -2.45
N ILE A 12 -1.99 -19.58 -3.36
CA ILE A 12 -2.65 -20.55 -4.23
C ILE A 12 -2.53 -21.91 -3.52
N ALA A 13 -3.66 -22.56 -3.24
CA ALA A 13 -3.69 -24.00 -2.96
C ALA A 13 -5.04 -24.59 -3.38
N LEU A 14 -4.96 -25.58 -4.27
CA LEU A 14 -6.05 -26.40 -4.79
C LEU A 14 -6.08 -27.71 -3.98
N SER A 15 -7.18 -28.01 -3.28
CA SER A 15 -7.47 -29.36 -2.76
C SER A 15 -8.93 -29.48 -2.30
N VAL A 16 -9.57 -30.61 -2.64
CA VAL A 16 -11.00 -30.90 -2.51
C VAL A 16 -11.30 -31.83 -1.31
N ALA A 17 -12.21 -31.37 -0.43
CA ALA A 17 -13.15 -32.07 0.51
C ALA A 17 -12.60 -32.99 1.66
N PRO A 18 -13.39 -33.35 2.71
CA PRO A 18 -14.77 -32.98 3.10
C PRO A 18 -14.92 -32.42 4.54
N ALA A 19 -16.15 -32.02 4.90
CA ALA A 19 -16.53 -31.35 6.13
C ALA A 19 -16.40 -32.18 7.43
N VAL A 20 -15.90 -31.53 8.50
CA VAL A 20 -16.22 -31.88 9.90
C VAL A 20 -16.64 -30.59 10.62
N ALA A 21 -17.81 -30.64 11.24
CA ALA A 21 -18.34 -29.57 12.09
C ALA A 21 -17.76 -29.72 13.50
N GLY A 22 -17.24 -28.63 14.07
CA GLY A 22 -16.91 -28.59 15.49
C GLY A 22 -15.82 -27.60 15.86
N SER A 23 -16.24 -26.54 16.57
CA SER A 23 -15.53 -25.92 17.69
C SER A 23 -14.40 -24.92 17.42
N GLY A 24 -14.66 -23.69 17.86
CA GLY A 24 -13.65 -22.78 18.38
C GLY A 24 -13.17 -21.74 17.38
N ASN A 25 -13.82 -20.56 17.40
CA ASN A 25 -13.18 -19.33 16.94
C ASN A 25 -11.98 -19.03 17.87
N GLN A 26 -10.86 -19.67 17.60
CA GLN A 26 -9.57 -19.23 18.09
C GLN A 26 -9.09 -18.17 17.09
N ALA A 27 -9.39 -16.91 17.41
CA ALA A 27 -8.64 -15.77 16.90
C ALA A 27 -7.23 -15.88 17.50
N GLY A 28 -6.46 -16.85 17.01
CA GLY A 28 -5.06 -17.01 17.33
C GLY A 28 -4.35 -15.78 16.76
N ASN A 29 -3.81 -14.97 17.67
CA ASN A 29 -2.91 -13.88 17.38
C ASN A 29 -1.73 -14.46 16.57
N THR A 30 -1.85 -14.47 15.25
CA THR A 30 -0.80 -14.94 14.36
C THR A 30 0.33 -13.93 14.52
N PRO A 31 1.54 -14.35 14.93
CA PRO A 31 2.67 -13.44 15.00
C PRO A 31 2.78 -12.75 13.65
N GLN A 32 2.67 -11.42 13.64
CA GLN A 32 2.75 -10.66 12.40
C GLN A 32 4.14 -10.89 11.82
N GLU A 33 4.23 -11.68 10.75
CA GLU A 33 5.50 -12.00 10.13
C GLU A 33 6.17 -10.72 9.64
N HIS A 34 7.25 -10.34 10.32
CA HIS A 34 8.02 -9.18 9.94
C HIS A 34 8.82 -9.47 8.68
N ILE A 35 8.90 -8.48 7.80
CA ILE A 35 9.73 -8.58 6.60
C ILE A 35 11.19 -8.86 6.97
N SER A 36 11.79 -9.87 6.32
CA SER A 36 13.19 -10.22 6.54
C SER A 36 14.12 -9.07 6.12
N LYS A 37 15.35 -9.05 6.66
CA LYS A 37 16.38 -8.08 6.26
C LYS A 37 16.69 -8.14 4.76
N GLN A 38 16.72 -9.35 4.19
CA GLN A 38 17.00 -9.54 2.76
C GLN A 38 15.86 -8.97 1.91
N THR A 39 14.61 -9.34 2.21
CA THR A 39 13.43 -8.81 1.50
C THR A 39 13.35 -7.29 1.61
N ARG A 40 13.71 -6.73 2.77
CA ARG A 40 13.80 -5.27 2.96
C ARG A 40 14.81 -4.63 2.00
N LEU A 41 16.02 -5.20 1.88
CA LEU A 41 17.03 -4.71 0.94
C LEU A 41 16.57 -4.82 -0.51
N ASP A 42 15.93 -5.93 -0.87
CA ASP A 42 15.45 -6.17 -2.22
C ASP A 42 14.34 -5.18 -2.62
N LEU A 43 13.40 -4.87 -1.71
CA LEU A 43 12.39 -3.84 -1.96
C LEU A 43 13.00 -2.46 -2.17
N VAL A 44 13.94 -2.06 -1.31
CA VAL A 44 14.60 -0.74 -1.44
C VAL A 44 15.33 -0.63 -2.78
N ARG A 45 16.05 -1.69 -3.19
CA ARG A 45 16.74 -1.71 -4.50
C ARG A 45 15.76 -1.66 -5.66
N ALA A 46 14.69 -2.45 -5.61
CA ALA A 46 13.70 -2.51 -6.68
C ALA A 46 13.03 -1.15 -6.92
N PHE A 47 12.64 -0.45 -5.85
CA PHE A 47 11.94 0.82 -5.98
C PHE A 47 12.85 2.03 -6.24
N ASN A 48 14.11 2.01 -5.76
CA ASN A 48 15.05 3.09 -6.06
C ASN A 48 15.46 3.14 -7.55
N ALA A 49 15.35 2.02 -8.27
CA ALA A 49 15.73 1.92 -9.67
C ALA A 49 14.61 2.33 -10.65
N GLU A 50 13.40 2.60 -10.17
CA GLU A 50 12.19 2.65 -11.02
C GLU A 50 11.59 4.06 -11.17
N LEU A 51 11.18 4.40 -12.40
CA LEU A 51 10.33 5.56 -12.67
C LEU A 51 8.87 5.12 -12.66
N VAL A 52 8.06 5.73 -11.79
CA VAL A 52 6.66 5.35 -11.64
C VAL A 52 5.74 6.32 -12.37
N TYR A 53 4.59 5.81 -12.79
CA TYR A 53 3.50 6.62 -13.33
C TYR A 53 2.35 6.66 -12.35
N ILE A 54 1.78 7.85 -12.16
CA ILE A 54 0.63 8.06 -11.30
C ILE A 54 -0.61 7.49 -11.99
N ARG A 55 -1.40 6.69 -11.26
CA ARG A 55 -2.66 6.10 -11.76
C ARG A 55 -3.91 6.75 -11.17
N THR A 56 -3.80 7.25 -9.95
CA THR A 56 -4.87 7.94 -9.22
C THR A 56 -4.35 9.32 -8.85
N PRO A 57 -5.13 10.40 -9.00
CA PRO A 57 -4.67 11.73 -8.62
C PRO A 57 -4.28 11.76 -7.14
N PHE A 58 -3.16 12.38 -6.86
CA PHE A 58 -2.73 12.63 -5.51
C PHE A 58 -3.11 14.06 -5.08
N PRO A 59 -3.80 14.23 -3.95
CA PRO A 59 -4.17 15.55 -3.47
C PRO A 59 -2.94 16.29 -2.92
N MET A 60 -2.92 17.62 -3.10
CA MET A 60 -2.00 18.49 -2.37
C MET A 60 -2.31 18.47 -0.86
N GLY A 61 -1.28 18.69 -0.04
CA GLY A 61 -1.39 18.79 1.42
C GLY A 61 -0.66 17.68 2.18
N LYS A 62 -0.98 17.53 3.46
CA LYS A 62 -0.28 16.58 4.38
C LYS A 62 -0.77 15.13 4.27
N LYS A 63 -1.99 14.93 3.76
CA LYS A 63 -2.64 13.62 3.65
C LYS A 63 -2.53 13.13 2.20
N GLY A 64 -1.77 12.07 1.99
CA GLY A 64 -1.73 11.39 0.69
C GLY A 64 -2.63 10.15 0.67
N LEU A 65 -2.23 9.13 -0.07
CA LEU A 65 -3.04 7.94 -0.32
C LEU A 65 -2.57 6.73 0.52
N THR A 66 -3.50 5.88 0.93
CA THR A 66 -3.25 4.63 1.66
C THR A 66 -3.94 3.49 0.95
N LEU A 67 -3.19 2.46 0.55
CA LEU A 67 -3.72 1.20 0.04
C LEU A 67 -3.73 0.17 1.16
N LYS A 68 -4.91 -0.32 1.53
CA LYS A 68 -5.08 -1.38 2.52
C LYS A 68 -6.09 -2.40 2.02
N HIS A 69 -5.72 -3.68 2.00
CA HIS A 69 -6.58 -4.77 1.51
C HIS A 69 -7.14 -4.52 0.10
N GLY A 70 -6.32 -3.96 -0.80
CA GLY A 70 -6.75 -3.61 -2.17
C GLY A 70 -7.58 -2.33 -2.27
N GLU A 71 -7.93 -1.72 -1.14
CA GLU A 71 -8.72 -0.49 -1.11
C GLU A 71 -7.84 0.74 -0.93
N LEU A 72 -7.93 1.67 -1.88
CA LEU A 72 -7.21 2.95 -1.84
C LEU A 72 -8.07 4.00 -1.13
N ARG A 73 -7.51 4.72 -0.16
CA ARG A 73 -8.18 5.78 0.61
C ARG A 73 -7.27 7.02 0.73
N PRO A 74 -7.82 8.25 0.71
CA PRO A 74 -9.20 8.60 0.37
C PRO A 74 -9.58 8.19 -1.06
N ASN A 75 -10.87 7.97 -1.32
CA ASN A 75 -11.42 7.62 -2.64
C ASN A 75 -12.76 8.33 -2.90
N GLY A 76 -13.26 8.19 -4.14
CA GLY A 76 -14.54 8.75 -4.57
C GLY A 76 -14.71 10.22 -4.19
N GLN A 77 -15.84 10.53 -3.56
CA GLN A 77 -16.22 11.89 -3.18
C GLN A 77 -15.23 12.56 -2.22
N GLU A 78 -14.61 11.82 -1.29
CA GLU A 78 -13.62 12.42 -0.36
C GLU A 78 -12.38 12.88 -1.14
N LEU A 79 -11.91 12.05 -2.07
CA LEU A 79 -10.76 12.40 -2.90
C LEU A 79 -11.10 13.57 -3.83
N GLU A 80 -12.29 13.60 -4.43
CA GLU A 80 -12.76 14.71 -5.26
C GLU A 80 -12.84 16.03 -4.48
N GLN A 81 -13.36 16.00 -3.25
CA GLN A 81 -13.39 17.17 -2.38
C GLN A 81 -11.98 17.68 -2.04
N MET A 82 -11.05 16.77 -1.73
CA MET A 82 -9.66 17.15 -1.46
C MET A 82 -9.00 17.77 -2.69
N MET A 83 -9.27 17.22 -3.87
CA MET A 83 -8.79 17.74 -5.14
C MET A 83 -9.36 19.12 -5.46
N ALA A 84 -10.64 19.36 -5.16
CA ALA A 84 -11.27 20.66 -5.35
C ALA A 84 -10.73 21.72 -4.37
N MET A 85 -10.43 21.33 -3.12
CA MET A 85 -9.97 22.25 -2.08
C MET A 85 -8.50 22.63 -2.22
N TRP A 86 -7.64 21.65 -2.51
CA TRP A 86 -6.18 21.84 -2.47
C TRP A 86 -5.51 21.72 -3.83
N GLY A 87 -6.21 21.19 -4.83
CA GLY A 87 -5.64 20.86 -6.13
C GLY A 87 -4.87 19.53 -6.14
N PRO A 88 -4.54 19.02 -7.35
CA PRO A 88 -3.66 17.87 -7.50
C PRO A 88 -2.20 18.27 -7.28
N ALA A 89 -1.47 17.45 -6.53
CA ALA A 89 -0.02 17.46 -6.53
C ALA A 89 0.56 16.59 -7.66
N ALA A 90 -0.16 15.54 -8.07
CA ALA A 90 0.15 14.76 -9.26
C ALA A 90 -1.12 14.17 -9.87
N LYS A 91 -1.17 14.10 -11.20
CA LYS A 91 -2.32 13.64 -11.99
C LYS A 91 -2.04 12.27 -12.63
N PRO A 92 -3.07 11.50 -12.97
CA PRO A 92 -2.89 10.28 -13.75
C PRO A 92 -2.10 10.53 -15.04
N GLY A 93 -1.10 9.70 -15.30
CA GLY A 93 -0.18 9.84 -16.43
C GLY A 93 1.09 10.65 -16.13
N ASP A 94 1.13 11.39 -15.01
CA ASP A 94 2.35 12.08 -14.59
C ASP A 94 3.43 11.06 -14.23
N ARG A 95 4.67 11.38 -14.62
CA ARG A 95 5.86 10.69 -14.13
C ARG A 95 6.18 11.16 -12.72
N ALA A 96 6.54 10.21 -11.86
CA ALA A 96 6.94 10.47 -10.50
C ALA A 96 8.17 9.64 -10.13
N ARG A 97 8.91 10.13 -9.15
CA ARG A 97 10.05 9.43 -8.57
C ARG A 97 9.78 9.16 -7.09
N ILE A 98 9.99 7.92 -6.66
CA ILE A 98 10.02 7.58 -5.25
C ILE A 98 11.30 8.20 -4.67
N SER A 99 11.16 9.18 -3.78
CA SER A 99 12.26 9.91 -3.15
C SER A 99 12.69 9.28 -1.83
N GLU A 100 11.78 8.59 -1.13
CA GLU A 100 12.09 7.91 0.13
C GLU A 100 11.21 6.68 0.31
N ILE A 101 11.78 5.65 0.98
CA ILE A 101 11.08 4.42 1.35
C ILE A 101 11.33 4.16 2.84
N VAL A 102 10.27 4.23 3.64
CA VAL A 102 10.32 3.93 5.07
C VAL A 102 9.48 2.70 5.36
N ILE A 103 10.13 1.57 5.58
CA ILE A 103 9.49 0.30 5.93
C ILE A 103 9.37 0.21 7.45
N LYS A 104 8.14 0.33 7.95
CA LYS A 104 7.77 0.15 9.37
C LYS A 104 7.28 -1.28 9.60
N GLU A 105 6.94 -1.59 10.84
CA GLU A 105 6.44 -2.93 11.22
C GLU A 105 5.09 -3.25 10.56
N ASP A 106 4.21 -2.27 10.41
CA ASP A 106 2.83 -2.44 9.97
C ASP A 106 2.54 -1.91 8.55
N ARG A 107 3.46 -1.14 7.96
CA ARG A 107 3.25 -0.45 6.68
C ARG A 107 4.55 -0.04 6.01
N ILE A 108 4.48 0.20 4.70
CA ILE A 108 5.55 0.85 3.94
C ILE A 108 5.07 2.23 3.54
N HIS A 109 5.85 3.26 3.89
CA HIS A 109 5.65 4.62 3.43
C HIS A 109 6.58 4.93 2.27
N PHE A 110 6.02 5.49 1.21
CA PHE A 110 6.74 6.06 0.09
C PHE A 110 6.55 7.57 0.09
N GLU A 111 7.65 8.29 -0.06
CA GLU A 111 7.61 9.68 -0.47
C GLU A 111 7.83 9.78 -1.97
N ILE A 112 7.06 10.64 -2.61
CA ILE A 112 7.13 10.87 -4.05
C ILE A 112 7.43 12.34 -4.29
N ASN A 113 8.43 12.59 -5.14
CA ASN A 113 8.90 13.91 -5.56
C ASN A 113 9.37 14.84 -4.42
N GLY A 114 9.88 14.27 -3.31
CA GLY A 114 10.25 15.01 -2.09
C GLY A 114 9.02 15.31 -1.24
#